data_AF-A0A932ZH54-F1
#
_entry.id   AF-A0A932ZH54-F1
#
_cell.length_a   1.000
_cell.length_b   1.000
_cell.length_c   1.000
_cell.angle_alpha   90.00
_cell.angle_beta   90.00
_cell.angle_gamma   90.00
#
_symmetry.space_group_name_H-M   'P 1'
#
loop_
_entity.id
_entity.type
_entity.pdbx_description
1 polymer ?
#
loop_
_entity_poly.entity_id
_entity_poly.type
_entity_poly.pdbx_seq_one_letter_code
_entity_poly.pdbx_strand_id
1 'polypeptide(L)'
;LIKETIQVQKEYNWCFDKMAYDKYGTKDPSKPGVYWMSPQEVSAMVGAMGDAAVNYVKSKTPNAADKWVDLFVKEGRELSQKNPPGSSWIEKVDCSKHASKIVIK
;
A
#
# COMPACT_ATOMS: atom_id res chain seq x y z
N LEU A 1 -26.96 6.79 1.30
CA LEU A 1 -26.21 6.86 2.57
C LEU A 1 -25.01 5.90 2.66
N ILE A 2 -25.15 4.57 2.85
CA ILE A 2 -23.99 3.67 3.10
C ILE A 2 -22.91 3.74 1.99
N LYS A 3 -23.30 3.68 0.71
CA LYS A 3 -22.35 3.73 -0.41
C LYS A 3 -21.59 5.06 -0.47
N GLU A 4 -22.29 6.18 -0.23
CA GLU A 4 -21.69 7.51 -0.20
C GLU A 4 -20.74 7.66 1.01
N THR A 5 -21.13 7.13 2.17
CA THR A 5 -20.27 7.11 3.35
C THR A 5 -18.98 6.33 3.08
N ILE A 6 -19.07 5.14 2.47
CA ILE A 6 -17.89 4.33 2.11
C ILE A 6 -17.00 5.11 1.14
N GLN A 7 -17.58 5.78 0.15
CA GLN A 7 -16.83 6.58 -0.82
C GLN A 7 -16.07 7.71 -0.14
N VAL A 8 -16.76 8.52 0.67
CA VAL A 8 -16.13 9.64 1.40
C VAL A 8 -15.05 9.15 2.35
N GLN A 9 -15.27 8.03 3.05
CA GLN A 9 -14.27 7.45 3.95
C GLN A 9 -13.00 6.99 3.21
N LYS A 10 -13.13 6.42 2.00
CA LYS A 10 -11.98 6.08 1.17
C LYS A 10 -11.17 7.32 0.80
N GLU A 11 -11.85 8.38 0.35
CA GLU A 11 -11.21 9.64 -0.01
C GLU A 11 -10.52 10.28 1.19
N TYR A 12 -11.15 10.29 2.36
CA TYR A 12 -10.54 10.84 3.59
C TYR A 12 -9.29 10.07 4.01
N ASN A 13 -9.32 8.73 4.01
CA ASN A 13 -8.14 7.93 4.34
C ASN A 13 -6.99 8.22 3.37
N TRP A 14 -7.26 8.19 2.06
CA TRP A 14 -6.25 8.50 1.05
C TRP A 14 -5.69 9.90 1.20
N CYS A 15 -6.56 10.89 1.38
CA CYS A 15 -6.13 12.29 1.48
C CYS A 15 -5.40 12.58 2.77
N PHE A 16 -5.74 11.92 3.88
CA PHE A 16 -4.94 11.99 5.10
C PHE A 16 -3.51 11.50 4.84
N ASP A 17 -3.34 10.30 4.27
CA ASP A 17 -2.02 9.73 3.99
C ASP A 17 -1.22 10.60 3.03
N LYS A 18 -1.86 11.08 1.95
CA LYS A 18 -1.21 11.97 0.99
C LYS A 18 -0.78 13.29 1.64
N MET A 19 -1.66 13.94 2.39
CA MET A 19 -1.33 15.21 3.07
C MET A 19 -0.27 15.02 4.15
N ALA A 20 -0.29 13.90 4.87
CA ALA A 20 0.75 13.56 5.84
C ALA A 20 2.10 13.34 5.16
N TYR A 21 2.13 12.63 4.02
CA TYR A 21 3.33 12.48 3.21
C TYR A 21 3.81 13.82 2.64
N ASP A 22 2.92 14.67 2.15
CA ASP A 22 3.29 16.00 1.65
C ASP A 22 3.91 16.87 2.77
N LYS A 23 3.45 16.74 4.02
CA LYS A 23 3.94 17.51 5.19
C LYS A 23 5.23 16.93 5.78
N TYR A 24 5.34 15.61 5.88
CA TYR A 24 6.40 14.92 6.63
C TYR A 24 7.31 14.05 5.75
N GLY A 25 7.10 14.04 4.44
CA GLY A 25 7.86 13.23 3.50
C GLY A 25 9.30 13.67 3.38
N THR A 26 10.20 12.70 3.24
CA THR A 26 11.61 12.93 2.94
C THR A 26 12.01 12.19 1.67
N LYS A 27 13.00 12.73 0.95
CA LYS A 27 13.71 12.05 -0.14
C LYS A 27 15.05 11.47 0.29
N ASP A 28 15.50 11.79 1.50
CA ASP A 28 16.71 11.28 2.10
C ASP A 28 16.32 10.30 3.23
N PRO A 29 16.58 8.98 3.06
CA PRO A 29 16.24 7.99 4.07
C PRO A 29 17.05 8.13 5.37
N SER A 30 18.11 8.94 5.40
CA SER A 30 18.88 9.25 6.61
C SER A 30 18.29 10.38 7.45
N LYS A 31 17.24 11.06 6.96
CA LYS A 31 16.58 12.17 7.65
C LYS A 31 15.26 11.73 8.29
N PRO A 32 14.82 12.39 9.38
CA PRO A 32 13.49 12.18 9.92
C PRO A 32 12.40 12.49 8.88
N GLY A 33 11.39 11.63 8.79
CA GLY A 33 10.25 11.79 7.90
C GLY A 33 9.76 10.48 7.30
N VAL A 34 8.73 10.56 6.46
CA VAL A 34 8.22 9.42 5.70
C VAL A 34 9.02 9.30 4.41
N TYR A 35 9.90 8.30 4.32
CA TYR A 35 10.60 7.96 3.09
C TYR A 35 9.79 6.97 2.26
N TRP A 36 9.60 7.28 0.97
CA TRP A 36 8.97 6.37 0.02
C TRP A 36 10.05 5.79 -0.89
N MET A 37 10.25 4.48 -0.83
CA MET A 37 11.25 3.78 -1.64
C MET A 37 10.96 3.93 -3.13
N SER A 38 12.01 4.15 -3.92
CA SER A 38 11.96 4.08 -5.37
C SER A 38 11.59 2.67 -5.86
N PRO A 39 11.09 2.52 -7.10
CA PRO A 39 10.81 1.21 -7.67
C PRO A 39 12.02 0.26 -7.65
N GLN A 40 13.24 0.80 -7.82
CA GLN A 40 14.48 0.05 -7.78
C GLN A 40 14.77 -0.48 -6.36
N GLU A 41 14.62 0.37 -5.34
CA GLU A 41 14.78 -0.05 -3.94
C GLU A 41 13.72 -1.06 -3.53
N VAL A 42 12.45 -0.87 -3.95
CA VAL A 42 11.38 -1.85 -3.71
C VAL A 42 11.74 -3.19 -4.37
N SER A 43 12.20 -3.18 -5.62
CA SER A 43 12.60 -4.40 -6.31
C SER A 43 13.78 -5.10 -5.61
N ALA A 44 14.78 -4.35 -5.14
CA ALA A 44 15.92 -4.91 -4.43
C ALA A 44 15.50 -5.53 -3.09
N MET A 45 14.65 -4.84 -2.33
CA MET A 45 14.12 -5.33 -1.06
C MET A 45 13.26 -6.59 -1.26
N VAL A 46 12.33 -6.58 -2.22
CA VAL A 46 11.48 -7.75 -2.54
C VAL A 46 12.35 -8.93 -2.99
N GLY A 47 13.37 -8.69 -3.82
CA GLY A 47 14.32 -9.71 -4.22
C GLY A 47 15.09 -10.31 -3.04
N ALA A 48 15.54 -9.47 -2.10
CA ALA A 48 16.23 -9.92 -0.89
C ALA A 48 15.31 -10.70 0.07
N MET A 49 14.04 -10.29 0.19
CA MET A 49 13.05 -10.98 1.02
C MET A 49 12.66 -12.35 0.44
N GLY A 50 12.65 -12.49 -0.89
CA GLY A 50 12.25 -13.70 -1.59
C GLY A 50 10.90 -14.23 -1.09
N ASP A 51 10.85 -15.53 -0.81
CA ASP A 51 9.65 -16.22 -0.32
C ASP A 51 9.60 -16.36 1.21
N ALA A 52 10.36 -15.56 1.97
CA ALA A 52 10.46 -15.69 3.43
C ALA A 52 9.08 -15.64 4.13
N ALA A 53 8.21 -14.71 3.73
CA ALA A 53 6.86 -14.61 4.28
C ALA A 53 5.98 -15.81 3.91
N VAL A 54 6.07 -16.28 2.67
CA VAL A 54 5.34 -17.47 2.17
C VAL A 54 5.76 -18.70 2.97
N ASN A 55 7.06 -18.91 3.11
CA ASN A 55 7.64 -20.00 3.87
C ASN A 55 7.24 -19.94 5.35
N TYR A 56 7.22 -18.73 5.94
CA TYR A 56 6.74 -18.55 7.31
C TYR A 56 5.28 -18.98 7.47
N VAL A 57 4.37 -18.50 6.60
CA VAL A 57 2.95 -18.86 6.68
C VAL A 57 2.75 -20.37 6.52
N LYS A 58 3.41 -21.00 5.54
CA LYS A 58 3.37 -22.47 5.37
C LYS A 58 3.88 -23.19 6.62
N SER A 59 4.95 -22.70 7.25
CA SER A 59 5.47 -23.28 8.50
C SER A 59 4.53 -23.17 9.71
N LYS A 60 3.55 -22.26 9.65
CA LYS A 60 2.57 -22.00 10.72
C LYS A 60 1.18 -22.54 10.41
N THR A 61 1.01 -23.23 9.29
CA THR A 61 -0.28 -23.77 8.86
C THR A 61 -0.14 -25.26 8.54
N PRO A 62 -1.24 -26.05 8.57
CA PRO A 62 -1.18 -27.44 8.16
C PRO A 62 -0.77 -27.57 6.69
N ASN A 63 0.02 -28.58 6.31
CA ASN A 63 0.51 -28.77 4.93
C ASN A 63 -0.60 -28.75 3.86
N ALA A 64 -1.83 -29.13 4.20
CA ALA A 64 -2.98 -29.04 3.29
C ALA A 64 -3.30 -27.60 2.85
N ALA A 65 -2.82 -26.59 3.59
CA ALA A 65 -2.96 -25.17 3.30
C ALA A 65 -1.94 -24.65 2.28
N ASP A 66 -0.83 -25.35 2.04
CA ASP A 66 0.26 -24.87 1.18
C ASP A 66 -0.23 -24.47 -0.21
N LYS A 67 -1.13 -25.28 -0.79
CA LYS A 67 -1.74 -24.99 -2.10
C LYS A 67 -2.53 -23.68 -2.13
N TRP A 68 -3.16 -23.31 -1.01
CA TRP A 68 -3.93 -22.07 -0.88
C TRP A 68 -3.01 -20.87 -0.71
N VAL A 69 -1.91 -21.04 0.02
CA VAL A 69 -0.86 -20.01 0.12
C VAL A 69 -0.24 -19.76 -1.26
N ASP A 70 0.08 -20.82 -2.01
CA ASP A 70 0.65 -20.70 -3.35
C ASP A 70 -0.33 -20.02 -4.33
N LEU A 71 -1.61 -20.41 -4.27
CA LEU A 71 -2.64 -19.78 -5.09
C LEU A 71 -2.79 -18.29 -4.75
N PHE A 72 -2.83 -17.94 -3.46
CA PHE A 72 -2.91 -16.55 -3.02
C PHE A 72 -1.74 -15.71 -3.53
N VAL A 73 -0.51 -16.24 -3.45
CA VAL A 73 0.69 -15.54 -3.94
C VAL A 73 0.63 -15.37 -5.46
N LYS A 74 0.23 -16.41 -6.20
CA LYS A 74 0.09 -16.35 -7.66
C LYS A 74 -0.93 -15.29 -8.07
N GLU A 75 -2.15 -15.38 -7.56
CA GLU A 75 -3.23 -14.44 -7.88
C GLU A 75 -2.88 -13.01 -7.45
N GLY A 76 -2.27 -12.86 -6.27
CA GLY A 76 -1.82 -11.57 -5.77
C GLY A 76 -0.78 -10.92 -6.69
N ARG A 77 0.20 -11.68 -7.20
CA ARG A 77 1.22 -11.19 -8.15
C ARG A 77 0.57 -10.75 -9.46
N GLU A 78 -0.32 -11.57 -10.02
CA GLU A 78 -1.04 -11.25 -11.27
C GLU A 78 -1.92 -10.01 -11.13
N LEU A 79 -2.65 -9.87 -10.02
CA LEU A 79 -3.50 -8.72 -9.75
C LEU A 79 -2.68 -7.45 -9.50
N SER A 80 -1.56 -7.55 -8.79
CA SER A 80 -0.66 -6.42 -8.54
C SER A 80 -0.06 -5.87 -9.84
N GLN A 81 0.32 -6.75 -10.77
CA GLN A 81 0.82 -6.34 -12.09
C GLN A 81 -0.25 -5.59 -12.91
N LYS A 82 -1.52 -6.00 -12.80
CA LYS A 82 -2.64 -5.35 -13.51
C LYS A 82 -3.05 -4.01 -12.89
N ASN A 83 -2.69 -3.75 -11.63
CA ASN A 83 -3.05 -2.55 -10.89
C ASN A 83 -1.79 -1.86 -10.34
N PRO A 84 -0.91 -1.32 -11.21
CA PRO A 84 0.31 -0.68 -10.77
C PRO A 84 0.03 0.61 -9.95
N PRO A 85 0.99 1.08 -9.13
CA PRO A 85 0.88 2.40 -8.49
C PRO A 85 0.56 3.49 -9.52
N GLY A 86 -0.35 4.40 -9.20
CA GLY A 86 -0.87 5.44 -10.11
C GLY A 86 -2.10 5.03 -10.91
N SER A 87 -2.48 3.75 -10.92
CA SER A 87 -3.61 3.26 -11.73
C SER A 87 -4.98 3.47 -11.08
N SER A 88 -5.04 3.65 -9.76
CA SER A 88 -6.32 3.74 -9.06
C SER A 88 -6.96 5.13 -9.19
N TRP A 89 -8.30 5.17 -9.23
CA TRP A 89 -9.04 6.43 -9.27
C TRP A 89 -8.82 7.29 -8.01
N ILE A 90 -8.54 6.63 -6.87
CA ILE A 90 -8.33 7.30 -5.58
C ILE A 90 -7.12 8.23 -5.65
N GLU A 91 -6.11 7.87 -6.45
CA GLU A 91 -4.85 8.61 -6.57
C GLU A 91 -5.03 9.94 -7.33
N LYS A 92 -6.18 10.11 -7.99
CA LYS A 92 -6.56 11.31 -8.74
C LYS A 92 -7.49 12.23 -7.93
N VAL A 93 -7.84 11.85 -6.71
CA VAL A 93 -8.70 12.66 -5.84
C VAL A 93 -7.99 13.96 -5.49
N ASP A 94 -8.67 15.07 -5.70
CA ASP A 94 -8.22 16.40 -5.26
C ASP A 94 -8.43 16.56 -3.75
N CYS A 95 -7.38 16.28 -2.99
CA CYS A 95 -7.41 16.33 -1.53
C CYS A 95 -7.56 17.73 -0.93
N SER A 96 -7.38 18.80 -1.72
CA SER A 96 -7.60 20.16 -1.24
C SER A 96 -9.05 20.40 -0.80
N LYS A 97 -10.00 19.67 -1.41
CA LYS A 97 -11.43 19.70 -1.06
C LYS A 97 -11.72 19.23 0.37
N HIS A 98 -10.83 18.41 0.93
CA HIS A 98 -10.98 17.82 2.26
C HIS A 98 -10.10 18.51 3.33
N ALA A 99 -9.31 19.52 2.94
CA ALA A 99 -8.32 20.17 3.83
C ALA A 99 -8.93 20.81 5.09
N SER A 100 -10.19 21.26 5.04
CA SER A 100 -10.88 21.81 6.22
C SER A 100 -11.40 20.74 7.19
N LYS A 101 -11.39 19.47 6.79
CA LYS A 101 -11.89 18.32 7.57
C LYS A 101 -10.77 17.41 8.07
N ILE A 102 -9.63 17.44 7.39
CA ILE A 102 -8.47 16.60 7.68
C ILE A 102 -7.41 17.45 8.36
N VAL A 103 -7.10 17.15 9.63
CA VAL A 103 -6.06 17.84 10.39
C VAL A 103 -4.86 16.91 10.56
N ILE A 104 -3.75 17.26 9.91
CA ILE A 104 -2.45 16.60 10.12
C ILE A 104 -1.76 17.30 11.30
N LYS A 105 -1.88 16.70 12.48
CA LYS A 105 -1.20 17.19 13.69
C LYS A 105 0.31 16.97 13.59
#